data_AF-A0A2G8LM23-F1
#
_entry.id   AF-A0A2G8LM23-F1
#
_cell.length_a   1.000
_cell.length_b   1.000
_cell.length_c   1.000
_cell.angle_alpha   90.00
_cell.angle_beta   90.00
_cell.angle_gamma   90.00
#
_symmetry.space_group_name_H-M   'P 1'
#
loop_
_entity.id
_entity.type
_entity.pdbx_description
1 polymer ?
#
loop_
_entity_poly.entity_id
_entity_poly.type
_entity_poly.pdbx_seq_one_letter_code
_entity_poly.pdbx_strand_id
1 'polypeptide(L)'
;MSKLTKVCICSDPEHYSKAYHAFENLSAKYEEFTNWSQRFFPSAVVDKLHPGLSTLRMLGIGSGAGEAESEMLLQLLKKFHRIENTVVEPSEERILEYKTSVSNDDKLLKFVDFKWENQTIGEYQRMTRTREQEPERFHFISALHCLYHVKDPSDTIKFMYDSLESGGIMMVVLSTGDSGFGELWSRFPVLAMGNNYFHLHSGHVKSTLDWMNVPHYSFHGRAFLDITSCYHDQSTQSDLALDFITSIVNFREWATPTLEEEVLDFLKTSNCSKISSDGKIMFHDKWEAVLAIKT
;
A
#
# COMPACT_ATOMS: atom_id res chain seq x y z
N MET A 1 33.44 19.37 -2.01
CA MET A 1 32.10 18.94 -2.48
C MET A 1 31.17 19.01 -1.29
N SER A 2 30.11 19.82 -1.34
CA SER A 2 29.08 19.79 -0.30
C SER A 2 28.42 18.41 -0.36
N LYS A 3 28.36 17.69 0.77
CA LYS A 3 27.53 16.48 0.84
C LYS A 3 26.09 16.88 0.51
N LEU A 4 25.47 16.18 -0.44
CA LEU A 4 24.05 16.36 -0.73
C LEU A 4 23.26 16.12 0.57
N THR A 5 22.24 16.95 0.81
CA THR A 5 21.34 16.77 1.93
C THR A 5 20.53 15.51 1.68
N LYS A 6 20.38 14.67 2.70
CA LYS A 6 19.51 13.50 2.63
C LYS A 6 18.05 13.96 2.47
N VAL A 7 17.37 13.50 1.43
CA VAL A 7 15.96 13.82 1.17
C VAL A 7 15.15 12.53 1.06
N CYS A 8 14.01 12.49 1.73
CA CYS A 8 13.08 11.36 1.64
C CYS A 8 12.26 11.46 0.36
N ILE A 9 12.05 10.36 -0.35
CA ILE A 9 11.15 10.36 -1.52
C ILE A 9 9.73 10.83 -1.14
N CYS A 10 9.25 10.53 0.07
CA CYS A 10 7.91 10.95 0.54
C CYS A 10 7.77 12.47 0.71
N SER A 11 8.87 13.23 0.74
CA SER A 11 8.84 14.69 0.80
C SER A 11 8.87 15.36 -0.58
N ASP A 12 8.99 14.58 -1.65
CA ASP A 12 8.99 15.04 -3.03
C ASP A 12 7.97 14.21 -3.84
N PRO A 13 6.70 14.67 -3.95
CA PRO A 13 5.65 13.92 -4.64
C PRO A 13 5.95 13.60 -6.11
N GLU A 14 6.63 14.51 -6.82
CA GLU A 14 6.98 14.32 -8.23
C GLU A 14 8.04 13.24 -8.37
N HIS A 15 9.10 13.29 -7.54
CA HIS A 15 10.12 12.24 -7.52
C HIS A 15 9.55 10.91 -7.07
N TYR A 16 8.70 10.91 -6.05
CA TYR A 16 8.00 9.71 -5.57
C TYR A 16 7.22 9.04 -6.69
N SER A 17 6.43 9.79 -7.46
CA SER A 17 5.64 9.24 -8.56
C SER A 17 6.53 8.57 -9.62
N LYS A 18 7.62 9.22 -10.02
CA LYS A 18 8.61 8.67 -10.97
C LYS A 18 9.32 7.43 -10.43
N ALA A 19 9.75 7.46 -9.17
CA ALA A 19 10.42 6.35 -8.49
C ALA A 19 9.48 5.15 -8.32
N TYR A 20 8.23 5.39 -7.93
CA TYR A 20 7.19 4.36 -7.84
C TYR A 20 6.94 3.69 -9.19
N HIS A 21 6.80 4.45 -10.27
CA HIS A 21 6.63 3.87 -11.62
C HIS A 21 7.86 3.06 -12.07
N ALA A 22 9.07 3.54 -11.78
CA ALA A 22 10.28 2.79 -12.09
C ALA A 22 10.31 1.45 -11.33
N PHE A 23 9.97 1.47 -10.03
CA PHE A 23 9.84 0.29 -9.17
C PHE A 23 8.75 -0.68 -9.67
N GLU A 24 7.58 -0.15 -10.03
CA GLU A 24 6.43 -0.93 -10.49
C GLU A 24 6.75 -1.70 -11.78
N ASN A 25 7.48 -1.08 -12.71
CA ASN A 25 7.96 -1.71 -13.94
C ASN A 25 8.96 -2.87 -13.71
N LEU A 26 9.61 -2.94 -12.55
CA LEU A 26 10.48 -4.07 -12.17
C LEU A 26 9.70 -5.21 -11.50
N SER A 27 8.44 -4.97 -11.15
CA SER A 27 7.63 -5.85 -10.33
C SER A 27 6.73 -6.74 -11.19
N ALA A 28 6.64 -8.03 -10.85
CA ALA A 28 5.55 -8.89 -11.30
C ALA A 28 4.28 -8.71 -10.44
N LYS A 29 4.19 -7.61 -9.67
CA LYS A 29 3.24 -7.41 -8.56
C LYS A 29 1.78 -7.51 -9.00
N TYR A 30 1.48 -7.10 -10.24
CA TYR A 30 0.14 -7.15 -10.79
C TYR A 30 -0.40 -8.57 -10.94
N GLU A 31 0.40 -9.53 -11.40
CA GLU A 31 -0.07 -10.91 -11.57
C GLU A 31 -0.44 -11.54 -10.22
N GLU A 32 0.32 -11.22 -9.17
CA GLU A 32 0.04 -11.73 -7.83
C GLU A 32 -1.18 -11.07 -7.19
N PHE A 33 -1.34 -9.75 -7.36
CA PHE A 33 -2.51 -9.06 -6.85
C PHE A 33 -3.79 -9.55 -7.54
N THR A 34 -3.78 -9.69 -8.87
CA THR A 34 -4.92 -10.25 -9.61
C THR A 34 -5.24 -11.67 -9.16
N ASN A 35 -4.23 -12.51 -8.93
CA ASN A 35 -4.44 -13.84 -8.38
C ASN A 35 -5.05 -13.79 -6.96
N TRP A 36 -4.60 -12.86 -6.13
CA TRP A 36 -5.12 -12.66 -4.78
C TRP A 36 -6.57 -12.17 -4.79
N SER A 37 -6.89 -11.15 -5.59
CA SER A 37 -8.22 -10.57 -5.71
C SER A 37 -9.24 -11.57 -6.25
N GLN A 38 -8.83 -12.48 -7.13
CA GLN A 38 -9.72 -13.48 -7.69
C GLN A 38 -9.90 -14.71 -6.80
N ARG A 39 -8.86 -15.12 -6.03
CA ARG A 39 -8.88 -16.37 -5.27
C ARG A 39 -9.18 -16.17 -3.79
N PHE A 40 -8.50 -15.24 -3.14
CA PHE A 40 -8.57 -15.06 -1.69
C PHE A 40 -9.67 -14.09 -1.30
N PHE A 41 -9.68 -12.91 -1.93
CA PHE A 41 -10.57 -11.81 -1.56
C PHE A 41 -12.06 -12.20 -1.48
N PRO A 42 -12.63 -13.04 -2.37
CA PRO A 42 -14.03 -13.47 -2.26
C PRO A 42 -14.33 -14.18 -0.93
N SER A 43 -13.53 -15.20 -0.58
CA SER A 43 -13.73 -15.97 0.66
C SER A 43 -13.39 -15.18 1.93
N ALA A 44 -12.43 -14.27 1.83
CA ALA A 44 -11.94 -13.50 2.97
C ALA A 44 -12.85 -12.33 3.32
N VAL A 45 -13.43 -11.67 2.32
CA VAL A 45 -14.19 -10.43 2.47
C VAL A 45 -15.62 -10.60 1.96
N VAL A 46 -15.78 -10.88 0.67
CA VAL A 46 -17.10 -10.84 0.00
C VAL A 46 -18.10 -11.77 0.69
N ASP A 47 -17.72 -13.02 0.96
CA ASP A 47 -18.59 -14.02 1.57
C ASP A 47 -18.99 -13.66 3.01
N LYS A 48 -18.13 -12.96 3.75
CA LYS A 48 -18.33 -12.60 5.15
C LYS A 48 -19.19 -11.34 5.35
N LEU A 49 -19.27 -10.47 4.35
CA LEU A 49 -20.16 -9.31 4.40
C LEU A 49 -21.64 -9.74 4.38
N HIS A 50 -22.49 -9.02 5.10
CA HIS A 50 -23.90 -9.38 5.25
C HIS A 50 -24.65 -9.38 3.89
N PRO A 51 -25.34 -10.46 3.49
CA PRO A 51 -25.94 -10.59 2.15
C PRO A 51 -27.21 -9.74 1.92
N GLY A 52 -27.81 -9.19 2.98
CA GLY A 52 -29.06 -8.41 2.91
C GLY A 52 -28.88 -6.90 2.69
N LEU A 53 -27.68 -6.43 2.34
CA LEU A 53 -27.42 -5.00 2.14
C LEU A 53 -27.98 -4.54 0.79
N SER A 54 -28.83 -3.50 0.79
CA SER A 54 -29.32 -2.88 -0.44
C SER A 54 -28.19 -2.17 -1.21
N THR A 55 -27.29 -1.53 -0.48
CA THR A 55 -26.10 -0.84 -0.99
C THR A 55 -24.92 -1.15 -0.08
N LEU A 56 -23.78 -1.50 -0.67
CA LEU A 56 -22.53 -1.65 0.06
C LEU A 56 -21.78 -0.32 0.10
N ARG A 57 -21.49 0.22 1.29
CA ARG A 57 -20.61 1.39 1.45
C ARG A 57 -19.17 0.94 1.66
N MET A 58 -18.27 1.43 0.82
CA MET A 58 -16.84 1.13 0.83
C MET A 58 -16.03 2.42 1.03
N LEU A 59 -14.94 2.33 1.80
CA LEU A 59 -13.91 3.36 1.89
C LEU A 59 -12.57 2.80 1.40
N GLY A 60 -12.12 3.30 0.25
CA GLY A 60 -10.79 3.11 -0.29
C GLY A 60 -9.81 4.16 0.22
N ILE A 61 -8.73 3.74 0.87
CA ILE A 61 -7.70 4.62 1.42
C ILE A 61 -6.41 4.43 0.65
N GLY A 62 -5.89 5.52 0.05
CA GLY A 62 -4.69 5.50 -0.77
C GLY A 62 -4.85 4.57 -1.97
N SER A 63 -5.98 4.70 -2.68
CA SER A 63 -6.35 3.79 -3.77
C SER A 63 -5.48 3.95 -5.02
N GLY A 64 -4.63 4.98 -5.10
CA GLY A 64 -3.77 5.22 -6.25
C GLY A 64 -4.57 5.38 -7.54
N ALA A 65 -4.09 4.75 -8.62
CA ALA A 65 -4.80 4.69 -9.91
C ALA A 65 -5.93 3.64 -9.93
N GLY A 66 -6.21 3.00 -8.79
CA GLY A 66 -7.41 2.21 -8.55
C GLY A 66 -7.43 0.84 -9.18
N GLU A 67 -6.32 0.32 -9.68
CA GLU A 67 -6.24 -1.01 -10.30
C GLU A 67 -6.66 -2.10 -9.31
N ALA A 68 -6.05 -2.08 -8.13
CA ALA A 68 -6.33 -3.04 -7.08
C ALA A 68 -7.78 -2.93 -6.56
N GLU A 69 -8.25 -1.70 -6.37
CA GLU A 69 -9.59 -1.43 -5.86
C GLU A 69 -10.68 -1.78 -6.87
N SER A 70 -10.45 -1.52 -8.16
CA SER A 70 -11.35 -1.90 -9.25
C SER A 70 -11.58 -3.41 -9.29
N GLU A 71 -10.53 -4.22 -9.14
CA GLU A 71 -10.67 -5.67 -9.06
C GLU A 71 -11.51 -6.10 -7.84
N MET A 72 -11.29 -5.49 -6.67
CA MET A 72 -12.09 -5.76 -5.47
C MET A 72 -13.56 -5.37 -5.67
N LEU A 73 -13.84 -4.20 -6.24
CA LEU A 73 -15.20 -3.74 -6.57
C LEU A 73 -15.91 -4.72 -7.49
N LEU A 74 -15.23 -5.23 -8.53
CA LEU A 74 -15.79 -6.23 -9.44
C LEU A 74 -16.13 -7.55 -8.73
N GLN A 75 -15.37 -7.96 -7.71
CA GLN A 75 -15.72 -9.13 -6.89
C GLN A 75 -16.90 -8.84 -5.96
N LEU A 76 -16.97 -7.65 -5.35
CA LEU A 76 -18.09 -7.23 -4.50
C LEU A 76 -19.40 -7.16 -5.31
N LEU A 77 -19.35 -6.67 -6.55
CA LEU A 77 -20.50 -6.61 -7.47
C LEU A 77 -21.07 -7.97 -7.86
N LYS A 78 -20.37 -9.09 -7.58
CA LYS A 78 -20.94 -10.44 -7.74
C LYS A 78 -21.97 -10.76 -6.67
N LYS A 79 -21.92 -10.07 -5.52
CA LYS A 79 -22.81 -10.27 -4.38
C LYS A 79 -23.74 -9.09 -4.13
N PHE A 80 -23.29 -7.87 -4.40
CA PHE A 80 -24.02 -6.63 -4.15
C PHE A 80 -24.41 -5.94 -5.45
N HIS A 81 -25.67 -5.50 -5.55
CA HIS A 81 -26.19 -4.87 -6.77
C HIS A 81 -25.73 -3.42 -6.95
N ARG A 82 -25.32 -2.76 -5.86
CA ARG A 82 -24.87 -1.36 -5.86
C ARG A 82 -23.82 -1.14 -4.77
N ILE A 83 -22.81 -0.35 -5.10
CA ILE A 83 -21.73 0.03 -4.19
C ILE A 83 -21.61 1.56 -4.17
N GLU A 84 -21.51 2.14 -2.99
CA GLU A 84 -21.08 3.52 -2.78
C GLU A 84 -19.61 3.46 -2.35
N ASN A 85 -18.69 3.97 -3.19
CA ASN A 85 -17.26 3.91 -2.92
C ASN A 85 -16.71 5.31 -2.66
N THR A 86 -16.26 5.56 -1.44
CA THR A 86 -15.49 6.77 -1.10
C THR A 86 -14.01 6.48 -1.26
N VAL A 87 -13.34 7.24 -2.12
CA VAL A 87 -11.90 7.13 -2.40
C VAL A 87 -11.17 8.30 -1.76
N VAL A 88 -10.26 8.02 -0.83
CA VAL A 88 -9.39 9.01 -0.19
C VAL A 88 -7.98 8.87 -0.73
N GLU A 89 -7.57 9.78 -1.61
CA GLU A 89 -6.28 9.73 -2.30
C GLU A 89 -5.68 11.15 -2.43
N PRO A 90 -4.50 11.45 -1.86
CA PRO A 90 -3.92 12.78 -1.93
C PRO A 90 -3.39 13.17 -3.33
N SER A 91 -3.04 12.22 -4.20
CA SER A 91 -2.51 12.54 -5.53
C SER A 91 -3.62 12.79 -6.55
N GLU A 92 -3.69 14.02 -7.06
CA GLU A 92 -4.64 14.41 -8.11
C GLU A 92 -4.40 13.63 -9.42
N GLU A 93 -3.13 13.41 -9.77
CA GLU A 93 -2.72 12.60 -10.93
C GLU A 93 -3.30 11.19 -10.83
N ARG A 94 -3.15 10.53 -9.66
CA ARG A 94 -3.66 9.19 -9.42
C ARG A 94 -5.18 9.11 -9.45
N ILE A 95 -5.86 10.10 -8.88
CA ILE A 95 -7.33 10.19 -8.98
C ILE A 95 -7.77 10.32 -10.44
N LEU A 96 -7.05 11.10 -11.25
CA LEU A 96 -7.36 11.25 -12.67
C LEU A 96 -7.18 9.92 -13.42
N GLU A 97 -6.08 9.22 -13.20
CA GLU A 97 -5.83 7.88 -13.75
C GLU A 97 -6.94 6.90 -13.35
N TYR A 98 -7.35 6.90 -12.07
CA TYR A 98 -8.43 6.03 -11.61
C TYR A 98 -9.77 6.38 -12.28
N LYS A 99 -10.14 7.67 -12.35
CA LYS A 99 -11.35 8.10 -13.07
C LYS A 99 -11.33 7.66 -14.52
N THR A 100 -10.20 7.77 -15.21
CA THR A 100 -10.04 7.29 -16.59
C THR A 100 -10.23 5.77 -16.67
N SER A 101 -9.61 5.00 -15.77
CA SER A 101 -9.77 3.55 -15.70
C SER A 101 -11.24 3.13 -15.52
N VAL A 102 -11.94 3.74 -14.54
CA VAL A 102 -13.38 3.48 -14.29
C VAL A 102 -14.24 3.85 -15.49
N SER A 103 -13.93 4.94 -16.19
CA SER A 103 -14.70 5.36 -17.37
C SER A 103 -14.65 4.35 -18.54
N ASN A 104 -13.66 3.45 -18.53
CA ASN A 104 -13.50 2.38 -19.51
C ASN A 104 -14.11 1.03 -19.04
N ASP A 105 -14.67 0.94 -17.83
CA ASP A 105 -15.34 -0.27 -17.31
C ASP A 105 -16.84 -0.02 -17.12
N ASP A 106 -17.65 -0.58 -18.03
CA ASP A 106 -19.11 -0.43 -18.03
C ASP A 106 -19.79 -0.88 -16.73
N LYS A 107 -19.23 -1.88 -16.03
CA LYS A 107 -19.82 -2.38 -14.78
C LYS A 107 -19.56 -1.41 -13.65
N LEU A 108 -18.32 -0.96 -13.50
CA LEU A 108 -17.97 0.01 -12.47
C LEU A 108 -18.74 1.30 -12.67
N LEU A 109 -18.79 1.81 -13.91
CA LEU A 109 -19.50 3.04 -14.25
C LEU A 109 -21.02 2.97 -13.94
N LYS A 110 -21.63 1.79 -14.08
CA LYS A 110 -23.08 1.60 -13.91
C LYS A 110 -23.50 1.29 -12.47
N PHE A 111 -22.68 0.53 -11.74
CA PHE A 111 -23.10 -0.07 -10.47
C PHE A 111 -22.34 0.45 -9.25
N VAL A 112 -21.35 1.33 -9.44
CA VAL A 112 -20.59 1.96 -8.36
C VAL A 112 -20.75 3.47 -8.41
N ASP A 113 -21.19 4.05 -7.29
CA ASP A 113 -21.21 5.49 -7.09
C ASP A 113 -19.90 5.92 -6.43
N PHE A 114 -19.03 6.59 -7.19
CA PHE A 114 -17.74 7.05 -6.69
C PHE A 114 -17.82 8.45 -6.07
N LYS A 115 -17.25 8.59 -4.89
CA LYS A 115 -16.98 9.85 -4.22
C LYS A 115 -15.48 10.04 -4.08
N TRP A 116 -14.94 11.09 -4.69
CA TRP A 116 -13.50 11.35 -4.74
C TRP A 116 -13.10 12.40 -3.71
N GLU A 117 -12.30 12.01 -2.73
CA GLU A 117 -11.78 12.85 -1.65
C GLU A 117 -10.28 13.07 -1.88
N ASN A 118 -9.91 14.16 -2.56
CA ASN A 118 -8.52 14.50 -2.84
C ASN A 118 -7.83 15.11 -1.61
N GLN A 119 -7.43 14.23 -0.69
CA GLN A 119 -6.81 14.57 0.58
C GLN A 119 -6.13 13.34 1.19
N THR A 120 -5.26 13.55 2.19
CA THR A 120 -4.69 12.45 2.97
C THR A 120 -5.73 11.83 3.90
N ILE A 121 -5.52 10.58 4.32
CA ILE A 121 -6.37 9.95 5.35
C ILE A 121 -6.35 10.71 6.68
N GLY A 122 -5.24 11.34 7.03
CA GLY A 122 -5.14 12.16 8.24
C GLY A 122 -6.00 13.42 8.19
N GLU A 123 -6.11 14.04 7.01
CA GLU A 123 -7.01 15.18 6.77
C GLU A 123 -8.47 14.74 6.76
N TYR A 124 -8.79 13.66 6.05
CA TYR A 124 -10.13 13.06 6.01
C TYR A 124 -10.64 12.69 7.42
N GLN A 125 -9.78 12.05 8.22
CA GLN A 125 -10.03 11.71 9.62
C GLN A 125 -10.28 12.95 10.48
N ARG A 126 -9.45 13.99 10.33
CA ARG A 126 -9.61 15.26 11.08
C ARG A 126 -10.93 15.93 10.73
N MET A 127 -11.26 16.01 9.44
CA MET A 127 -12.51 16.60 8.97
C MET A 127 -13.72 15.83 9.50
N THR A 128 -13.68 14.51 9.45
CA THR A 128 -14.75 13.64 9.97
C THR A 128 -14.97 13.85 11.47
N ARG A 129 -13.90 14.06 12.25
CA ARG A 129 -13.98 14.33 13.70
C ARG A 129 -14.55 15.72 14.04
N THR A 130 -14.45 16.69 13.13
CA THR A 130 -14.89 18.08 13.38
C THR A 130 -16.28 18.40 12.82
N ARG A 131 -16.89 17.48 12.06
CA ARG A 131 -18.24 17.67 11.51
C ARG A 131 -19.30 17.55 12.61
N GLU A 132 -20.37 18.33 12.48
CA GLU A 132 -21.52 18.26 13.40
C GLU A 132 -22.41 17.04 13.13
N GLN A 133 -22.39 16.52 11.90
CA GLN A 133 -23.13 15.32 11.53
C GLN A 133 -22.42 14.06 12.03
N GLU A 134 -23.22 13.03 12.34
CA GLU A 134 -22.70 11.69 12.60
C GLU A 134 -21.76 11.24 11.46
N PRO A 135 -20.56 10.71 11.79
CA PRO A 135 -19.62 10.28 10.79
C PRO A 135 -20.19 9.14 9.96
N GLU A 136 -19.90 9.17 8.65
CA GLU A 136 -20.23 8.10 7.73
C GLU A 136 -19.60 6.78 8.21
N ARG A 137 -20.35 5.69 8.06
CA ARG A 137 -19.92 4.35 8.42
C ARG A 137 -19.88 3.47 7.17
N PHE A 138 -18.97 2.51 7.17
CA PHE A 138 -18.68 1.68 6.00
C PHE A 138 -18.85 0.20 6.30
N HIS A 139 -19.29 -0.56 5.30
CA HIS A 139 -19.36 -2.02 5.39
C HIS A 139 -17.99 -2.64 5.06
N PHE A 140 -17.19 -1.98 4.23
CA PHE A 140 -15.83 -2.43 3.90
C PHE A 140 -14.87 -1.24 3.85
N ILE A 141 -13.70 -1.36 4.47
CA ILE A 141 -12.64 -0.36 4.42
C ILE A 141 -11.34 -1.05 4.03
N SER A 142 -10.64 -0.52 3.02
CA SER A 142 -9.37 -1.06 2.55
C SER A 142 -8.25 -0.02 2.48
N ALA A 143 -7.07 -0.39 2.96
CA ALA A 143 -5.83 0.39 2.84
C ALA A 143 -4.70 -0.52 2.33
N LEU A 144 -4.28 -0.36 1.08
CA LEU A 144 -3.30 -1.23 0.42
C LEU A 144 -1.99 -0.47 0.22
N HIS A 145 -0.91 -0.90 0.88
CA HIS A 145 0.43 -0.33 0.75
C HIS A 145 0.52 1.21 0.90
N CYS A 146 -0.39 1.83 1.66
CA CYS A 146 -0.46 3.29 1.80
C CYS A 146 -0.23 3.81 3.23
N LEU A 147 -0.39 2.96 4.25
CA LEU A 147 -0.26 3.42 5.65
C LEU A 147 1.18 3.77 6.05
N TYR A 148 2.18 3.50 5.22
CA TYR A 148 3.57 3.93 5.44
C TYR A 148 3.72 5.45 5.56
N HIS A 149 2.76 6.20 5.00
CA HIS A 149 2.83 7.66 4.90
C HIS A 149 2.04 8.40 5.99
N VAL A 150 1.41 7.68 6.93
CA VAL A 150 0.59 8.32 7.97
C VAL A 150 1.42 8.67 9.20
N LYS A 151 1.06 9.80 9.84
CA LYS A 151 1.77 10.31 11.02
C LYS A 151 1.55 9.48 12.29
N ASP A 152 0.37 8.88 12.43
CA ASP A 152 0.01 8.03 13.57
C ASP A 152 -0.75 6.80 13.07
N PRO A 153 -0.04 5.72 12.72
CA PRO A 153 -0.65 4.50 12.21
C PRO A 153 -1.66 3.89 13.18
N SER A 154 -1.39 3.97 14.49
CA SER A 154 -2.30 3.38 15.49
C SER A 154 -3.62 4.15 15.57
N ASP A 155 -3.58 5.49 15.57
CA ASP A 155 -4.80 6.30 15.55
C ASP A 155 -5.56 6.14 14.22
N THR A 156 -4.86 6.01 13.09
CA THR A 156 -5.51 5.74 11.78
C THR A 156 -6.17 4.36 11.74
N ILE A 157 -5.50 3.30 12.21
CA ILE A 157 -6.10 1.95 12.28
C ILE A 157 -7.33 1.94 13.18
N LYS A 158 -7.25 2.61 14.33
CA LYS A 158 -8.39 2.76 15.23
C LYS A 158 -9.55 3.49 14.54
N PHE A 159 -9.27 4.59 13.86
CA PHE A 159 -10.27 5.32 13.10
C PHE A 159 -10.93 4.46 12.02
N MET A 160 -10.15 3.68 11.27
CA MET A 160 -10.68 2.75 10.28
C MET A 160 -11.64 1.75 10.92
N TYR A 161 -11.22 1.06 11.98
CA TYR A 161 -12.08 0.11 12.67
C TYR A 161 -13.35 0.75 13.27
N ASP A 162 -13.20 1.90 13.92
CA ASP A 162 -14.33 2.63 14.51
C ASP A 162 -15.32 3.08 13.42
N SER A 163 -14.86 3.38 12.21
CA SER A 163 -15.70 3.79 11.07
C SER A 163 -16.47 2.64 10.39
N LEU A 164 -16.27 1.39 10.81
CA LEU A 164 -17.08 0.27 10.31
C LEU A 164 -18.50 0.27 10.90
N GLU A 165 -19.44 -0.24 10.12
CA GLU A 165 -20.73 -0.74 10.61
C GLU A 165 -20.55 -2.06 11.37
N SER A 166 -21.53 -2.46 12.18
CA SER A 166 -21.52 -3.81 12.76
C SER A 166 -21.61 -4.87 11.65
N GLY A 167 -20.76 -5.89 11.74
CA GLY A 167 -20.51 -6.86 10.66
C GLY A 167 -19.62 -6.34 9.52
N GLY A 168 -19.15 -5.09 9.58
CA GLY A 168 -18.23 -4.52 8.60
C GLY A 168 -16.82 -5.09 8.71
N ILE A 169 -16.04 -4.98 7.63
CA ILE A 169 -14.68 -5.53 7.53
C ILE A 169 -13.67 -4.44 7.22
N MET A 170 -12.61 -4.37 8.01
CA MET A 170 -11.41 -3.58 7.71
C MET A 170 -10.34 -4.51 7.17
N MET A 171 -9.62 -4.07 6.12
CA MET A 171 -8.47 -4.76 5.57
C MET A 171 -7.31 -3.79 5.36
N VAL A 172 -6.15 -4.15 5.90
CA VAL A 172 -4.89 -3.41 5.76
C VAL A 172 -3.85 -4.32 5.15
N VAL A 173 -3.23 -3.92 4.04
CA VAL A 173 -2.17 -4.68 3.38
C VAL A 173 -0.86 -3.92 3.51
N LEU A 174 0.14 -4.53 4.16
CA LEU A 174 1.49 -3.99 4.28
C LEU A 174 2.53 -5.09 4.09
N SER A 175 3.77 -4.70 3.77
CA SER A 175 4.92 -5.59 3.81
C SER A 175 5.12 -6.14 5.23
N THR A 176 5.65 -7.36 5.32
CA THR A 176 6.01 -7.99 6.59
C THR A 176 7.37 -7.52 7.07
N GLY A 177 7.67 -7.67 8.36
CA GLY A 177 8.96 -7.30 8.93
C GLY A 177 10.14 -8.10 8.37
N ASP A 178 9.87 -9.32 7.87
CA ASP A 178 10.85 -10.22 7.23
C ASP A 178 10.81 -10.16 5.69
N SER A 179 10.20 -9.11 5.12
CA SER A 179 10.31 -8.76 3.70
C SER A 179 11.68 -8.17 3.38
N GLY A 180 12.06 -8.11 2.11
CA GLY A 180 13.30 -7.44 1.71
C GLY A 180 13.37 -5.97 2.15
N PHE A 181 12.23 -5.27 2.19
CA PHE A 181 12.12 -3.92 2.73
C PHE A 181 12.34 -3.89 4.25
N GLY A 182 11.68 -4.79 4.99
CA GLY A 182 11.83 -4.89 6.43
C GLY A 182 13.27 -5.19 6.87
N GLU A 183 13.91 -6.15 6.19
CA GLU A 183 15.32 -6.51 6.41
C GLU A 183 16.26 -5.34 6.07
N LEU A 184 16.05 -4.67 4.92
CA LEU A 184 16.86 -3.52 4.50
C LEU A 184 16.82 -2.40 5.54
N TRP A 185 15.62 -1.98 5.93
CA TRP A 185 15.46 -0.87 6.87
C TRP A 185 15.93 -1.24 8.28
N SER A 186 15.76 -2.50 8.70
CA SER A 186 16.33 -2.99 9.96
C SER A 186 17.88 -2.93 9.95
N ARG A 187 18.50 -3.34 8.84
CA ARG A 187 19.97 -3.38 8.70
C ARG A 187 20.60 -2.00 8.55
N PHE A 188 19.90 -1.07 7.90
CA PHE A 188 20.40 0.28 7.63
C PHE A 188 19.46 1.37 8.18
N PRO A 189 19.46 1.61 9.51
CA PRO A 189 18.72 2.71 10.12
C PRO A 189 19.11 4.09 9.55
N VAL A 190 20.33 4.18 8.98
CA VAL A 190 20.81 5.38 8.28
C VAL A 190 19.94 5.74 7.08
N LEU A 191 19.13 4.82 6.53
CA LEU A 191 18.18 5.08 5.45
C LEU A 191 16.88 5.73 5.94
N ALA A 192 16.52 5.62 7.22
CA ALA A 192 15.30 6.23 7.77
C ALA A 192 15.36 7.77 7.84
N MET A 193 14.23 8.47 7.60
CA MET A 193 14.13 9.93 7.59
C MET A 193 13.07 10.47 8.55
N GLY A 194 13.45 11.11 9.66
CA GLY A 194 12.48 11.70 10.60
C GLY A 194 11.64 10.65 11.34
N ASN A 195 10.45 11.03 11.82
CA ASN A 195 9.64 10.25 12.77
C ASN A 195 9.42 8.79 12.32
N ASN A 196 10.25 7.88 12.86
CA ASN A 196 10.17 6.44 13.17
C ASN A 196 9.28 5.44 12.38
N TYR A 197 8.51 5.82 11.36
CA TYR A 197 7.54 4.92 10.73
C TYR A 197 8.05 4.23 9.45
N PHE A 198 9.33 4.40 9.11
CA PHE A 198 10.02 3.59 8.08
C PHE A 198 10.15 2.11 8.47
N HIS A 199 9.62 1.70 9.63
CA HIS A 199 9.52 0.30 10.04
C HIS A 199 8.07 -0.17 10.12
N LEU A 200 7.10 0.62 9.64
CA LEU A 200 5.71 0.16 9.64
C LEU A 200 5.59 -1.08 8.74
N HIS A 201 5.08 -2.13 9.34
CA HIS A 201 4.86 -3.43 8.71
C HIS A 201 3.61 -4.06 9.32
N SER A 202 3.10 -5.14 8.73
CA SER A 202 1.86 -5.80 9.15
C SER A 202 1.80 -6.15 10.65
N GLY A 203 2.93 -6.53 11.27
CA GLY A 203 3.03 -6.77 12.71
C GLY A 203 2.61 -5.59 13.60
N HIS A 204 2.78 -4.34 13.16
CA HIS A 204 2.29 -3.17 13.88
C HIS A 204 0.76 -3.09 13.84
N VAL A 205 0.14 -3.43 12.70
CA VAL A 205 -1.32 -3.46 12.57
C VAL A 205 -1.92 -4.47 13.53
N LYS A 206 -1.35 -5.68 13.57
CA LYS A 206 -1.76 -6.75 14.49
C LYS A 206 -1.63 -6.31 15.94
N SER A 207 -0.50 -5.69 16.30
CA SER A 207 -0.26 -5.18 17.66
C SER A 207 -1.29 -4.10 18.06
N THR A 208 -1.66 -3.20 17.15
CA THR A 208 -2.70 -2.19 17.39
C THR A 208 -4.06 -2.87 17.61
N LEU A 209 -4.43 -3.86 16.79
CA LEU A 209 -5.70 -4.59 16.93
C LEU A 209 -5.74 -5.41 18.22
N ASP A 210 -4.64 -6.06 18.61
CA ASP A 210 -4.51 -6.77 19.88
C ASP A 210 -4.69 -5.83 21.07
N TRP A 211 -4.07 -4.65 21.03
CA TRP A 211 -4.25 -3.63 22.07
C TRP A 211 -5.70 -3.15 22.17
N MET A 212 -6.43 -3.10 21.05
CA MET A 212 -7.86 -2.79 20.99
C MET A 212 -8.76 -3.97 21.39
N ASN A 213 -8.20 -5.15 21.68
CA ASN A 213 -8.93 -6.42 21.87
C ASN A 213 -9.84 -6.78 20.67
N VAL A 214 -9.38 -6.48 19.45
CA VAL A 214 -10.10 -6.78 18.21
C VAL A 214 -9.54 -8.06 17.59
N PRO A 215 -10.35 -9.14 17.47
CA PRO A 215 -9.93 -10.34 16.77
C PRO A 215 -9.59 -10.02 15.31
N HIS A 216 -8.45 -10.55 14.87
CA HIS A 216 -7.97 -10.34 13.51
C HIS A 216 -7.43 -11.64 12.93
N TYR A 217 -7.40 -11.71 11.61
CA TYR A 217 -6.81 -12.81 10.86
C TYR A 217 -6.03 -12.26 9.68
N SER A 218 -5.16 -13.08 9.10
CA SER A 218 -4.31 -12.59 8.02
C SER A 218 -4.10 -13.58 6.90
N PHE A 219 -3.69 -13.02 5.77
CA PHE A 219 -3.23 -13.75 4.60
C PHE A 219 -1.89 -13.22 4.15
N HIS A 220 -1.03 -14.12 3.69
CA HIS A 220 0.33 -13.79 3.30
C HIS A 220 0.47 -13.94 1.79
N GLY A 221 1.08 -12.94 1.17
CA GLY A 221 1.55 -13.02 -0.20
C GLY A 221 3.03 -12.69 -0.28
N ARG A 222 3.61 -12.89 -1.47
CA ARG A 222 5.01 -12.59 -1.71
C ARG A 222 5.24 -12.28 -3.17
N ALA A 223 5.60 -11.03 -3.43
CA ALA A 223 6.04 -10.56 -4.75
C ALA A 223 7.55 -10.68 -4.91
N PHE A 224 7.97 -10.74 -6.17
CA PHE A 224 9.37 -10.62 -6.56
C PHE A 224 9.56 -9.47 -7.54
N LEU A 225 10.65 -8.74 -7.36
CA LEU A 225 11.09 -7.65 -8.21
C LEU A 225 12.46 -7.98 -8.80
N ASP A 226 12.61 -7.85 -10.12
CA ASP A 226 13.89 -8.03 -10.79
C ASP A 226 14.73 -6.76 -10.63
N ILE A 227 15.62 -6.74 -9.63
CA ILE A 227 16.51 -5.60 -9.34
C ILE A 227 17.88 -5.75 -9.99
N THR A 228 18.02 -6.64 -10.98
CA THR A 228 19.31 -6.90 -11.64
C THR A 228 19.88 -5.65 -12.30
N SER A 229 19.03 -4.80 -12.87
CA SER A 229 19.42 -3.54 -13.50
C SER A 229 20.10 -2.59 -12.51
N CYS A 230 19.71 -2.58 -11.23
CA CYS A 230 20.31 -1.75 -10.19
C CYS A 230 21.80 -2.04 -9.90
N TYR A 231 22.43 -3.01 -10.55
CA TYR A 231 23.86 -3.32 -10.38
C TYR A 231 24.72 -3.09 -11.61
N HIS A 232 24.10 -3.00 -12.78
CA HIS A 232 24.81 -3.05 -14.06
C HIS A 232 24.38 -1.93 -15.01
N ASP A 233 23.19 -1.39 -14.80
CA ASP A 233 22.64 -0.29 -15.56
C ASP A 233 22.79 1.01 -14.74
N GLN A 234 23.18 2.08 -15.42
CA GLN A 234 23.19 3.44 -14.87
C GLN A 234 22.08 4.27 -15.55
N SER A 235 20.99 3.61 -15.92
CA SER A 235 19.82 4.27 -16.46
C SER A 235 19.07 5.00 -15.37
N THR A 236 18.44 6.11 -15.75
CA THR A 236 17.52 6.86 -14.88
C THR A 236 16.45 5.96 -14.27
N GLN A 237 15.98 4.93 -14.99
CA GLN A 237 14.99 4.00 -14.48
C GLN A 237 15.55 3.11 -13.36
N SER A 238 16.77 2.59 -13.51
CA SER A 238 17.41 1.76 -12.48
C SER A 238 17.73 2.55 -11.21
N ASP A 239 18.13 3.81 -11.35
CA ASP A 239 18.40 4.70 -10.22
C ASP A 239 17.10 5.11 -9.51
N LEU A 240 16.05 5.45 -10.25
CA LEU A 240 14.73 5.74 -9.68
C LEU A 240 14.13 4.55 -8.92
N ALA A 241 14.32 3.32 -9.40
CA ALA A 241 13.89 2.13 -8.66
C ALA A 241 14.71 1.93 -7.37
N LEU A 242 16.02 2.19 -7.40
CA LEU A 242 16.86 2.12 -6.21
C LEU A 242 16.52 3.21 -5.19
N ASP A 243 16.19 4.41 -5.64
CA ASP A 243 15.67 5.50 -4.82
C ASP A 243 14.38 5.08 -4.10
N PHE A 244 13.48 4.37 -4.81
CA PHE A 244 12.26 3.83 -4.20
C PHE A 244 12.58 2.80 -3.11
N ILE A 245 13.44 1.82 -3.42
CA ILE A 245 13.84 0.75 -2.48
C ILE A 245 14.49 1.32 -1.22
N THR A 246 15.35 2.33 -1.37
CA THR A 246 16.07 2.97 -0.26
C THR A 246 15.26 4.09 0.41
N SER A 247 14.17 4.54 -0.20
CA SER A 247 13.37 5.70 0.20
C SER A 247 14.13 7.03 0.24
N ILE A 248 15.19 7.16 -0.58
CA ILE A 248 16.06 8.34 -0.64
C ILE A 248 16.11 8.87 -2.06
N VAL A 249 15.91 10.18 -2.22
CA VAL A 249 16.09 10.86 -3.50
C VAL A 249 17.58 10.84 -3.88
N ASN A 250 17.87 10.40 -5.10
CA ASN A 250 19.22 10.28 -5.68
C ASN A 250 20.17 9.52 -4.75
N PHE A 251 19.80 8.31 -4.33
CA PHE A 251 20.51 7.52 -3.33
C PHE A 251 22.01 7.40 -3.63
N ARG A 252 22.40 7.11 -4.88
CA ARG A 252 23.82 6.97 -5.27
C ARG A 252 24.62 8.26 -5.16
N GLU A 253 23.99 9.40 -5.39
CA GLU A 253 24.65 10.70 -5.26
C GLU A 253 24.80 11.10 -3.80
N TRP A 254 23.80 10.74 -2.98
CA TRP A 254 23.78 11.03 -1.55
C TRP A 254 24.71 10.11 -0.74
N ALA A 255 24.70 8.81 -1.03
CA ALA A 255 25.43 7.81 -0.28
C ALA A 255 26.94 7.98 -0.44
N THR A 256 27.69 7.66 0.62
CA THR A 256 29.13 7.45 0.46
C THR A 256 29.37 6.17 -0.33
N PRO A 257 30.47 6.05 -1.11
CA PRO A 257 30.75 4.83 -1.87
C PRO A 257 30.67 3.54 -1.05
N THR A 258 31.16 3.56 0.19
CA THR A 258 31.07 2.44 1.13
C THR A 258 29.63 2.09 1.52
N LEU A 259 28.78 3.10 1.77
CA LEU A 259 27.38 2.86 2.12
C LEU A 259 26.59 2.33 0.92
N GLU A 260 26.84 2.87 -0.27
CA GLU A 260 26.24 2.39 -1.50
C GLU A 260 26.60 0.91 -1.74
N GLU A 261 27.89 0.56 -1.65
CA GLU A 261 28.39 -0.81 -1.76
C GLU A 261 27.74 -1.73 -0.72
N GLU A 262 27.74 -1.34 0.56
CA GLU A 262 27.14 -2.14 1.63
C GLU A 262 25.64 -2.39 1.42
N VAL A 263 24.88 -1.38 0.98
CA VAL A 263 23.44 -1.50 0.71
C VAL A 263 23.19 -2.43 -0.48
N LEU A 264 23.92 -2.25 -1.59
CA LEU A 264 23.79 -3.07 -2.78
C LEU A 264 24.18 -4.53 -2.50
N ASP A 265 25.26 -4.76 -1.77
CA ASP A 265 25.67 -6.11 -1.38
C ASP A 265 24.62 -6.76 -0.47
N PHE A 266 24.05 -6.02 0.48
CA PHE A 266 22.99 -6.54 1.34
C PHE A 266 21.72 -6.89 0.55
N LEU A 267 21.31 -6.04 -0.40
CA LEU A 267 20.15 -6.29 -1.26
C LEU A 267 20.29 -7.60 -2.06
N LYS A 268 21.51 -8.01 -2.41
CA LYS A 268 21.81 -9.30 -3.08
C LYS A 268 21.73 -10.52 -2.17
N THR A 269 21.81 -10.35 -0.85
CA THR A 269 21.82 -11.48 0.09
C THR A 269 20.47 -12.20 0.15
N SER A 270 20.47 -13.41 0.70
CA SER A 270 19.26 -14.19 0.97
C SER A 270 18.26 -13.51 1.92
N ASN A 271 18.68 -12.46 2.65
CA ASN A 271 17.79 -11.66 3.48
C ASN A 271 16.83 -10.84 2.62
N CYS A 272 17.28 -10.26 1.51
CA CYS A 272 16.48 -9.36 0.68
C CYS A 272 16.08 -9.95 -0.67
N SER A 273 16.86 -10.88 -1.22
CA SER A 273 16.67 -11.39 -2.58
C SER A 273 16.90 -12.90 -2.68
N LYS A 274 16.47 -13.47 -3.80
CA LYS A 274 16.94 -14.78 -4.28
C LYS A 274 17.57 -14.60 -5.66
N ILE A 275 18.57 -15.41 -5.98
CA ILE A 275 19.11 -15.50 -7.34
C ILE A 275 18.32 -16.54 -8.11
N SER A 276 17.73 -16.16 -9.25
CA SER A 276 17.03 -17.10 -10.13
C SER A 276 18.02 -17.97 -10.91
N SER A 277 17.51 -19.03 -11.55
CA SER A 277 18.35 -19.95 -12.34
C SER A 277 19.05 -19.28 -13.53
N ASP A 278 18.49 -18.19 -14.06
CA ASP A 278 19.07 -17.36 -15.12
C ASP A 278 19.94 -16.20 -14.60
N GLY A 279 20.22 -16.17 -13.29
CA GLY A 279 21.16 -15.21 -12.68
C GLY A 279 20.57 -13.86 -12.28
N LYS A 280 19.24 -13.69 -12.36
CA LYS A 280 18.56 -12.46 -11.96
C LYS A 280 18.47 -12.33 -10.45
N ILE A 281 18.55 -11.10 -9.96
CA ILE A 281 18.45 -10.77 -8.55
C ILE A 281 16.99 -10.42 -8.26
N MET A 282 16.27 -11.37 -7.67
CA MET A 282 14.84 -11.26 -7.41
C MET A 282 14.62 -10.83 -5.96
N PHE A 283 14.48 -9.51 -5.74
CA PHE A 283 14.14 -8.92 -4.46
C PHE A 283 12.74 -9.37 -4.03
N HIS A 284 12.58 -9.84 -2.79
CA HIS A 284 11.29 -10.35 -2.31
C HIS A 284 10.55 -9.32 -1.46
N ASP A 285 9.29 -9.07 -1.81
CA ASP A 285 8.36 -8.29 -1.02
C ASP A 285 7.29 -9.23 -0.46
N LYS A 286 7.55 -9.74 0.75
CA LYS A 286 6.53 -10.45 1.53
C LYS A 286 5.56 -9.43 2.09
N TRP A 287 4.27 -9.68 1.92
CA TRP A 287 3.22 -8.82 2.41
C TRP A 287 2.13 -9.63 3.10
N GLU A 288 1.39 -8.95 3.96
CA GLU A 288 0.32 -9.55 4.74
C GLU A 288 -0.92 -8.64 4.69
N ALA A 289 -2.04 -9.22 4.28
CA ALA A 289 -3.35 -8.61 4.41
C ALA A 289 -3.91 -8.97 5.79
N VAL A 290 -4.01 -7.98 6.68
CA VAL A 290 -4.58 -8.09 8.02
C VAL A 290 -6.04 -7.65 7.97
N LEU A 291 -6.95 -8.52 8.42
CA LEU A 291 -8.39 -8.29 8.39
C LEU A 291 -8.98 -8.32 9.80
N ALA A 292 -9.89 -7.39 10.05
CA ALA A 292 -10.67 -7.32 11.29
C ALA A 292 -12.17 -7.16 10.95
N ILE A 293 -13.02 -7.86 11.69
CA ILE A 293 -14.48 -7.76 11.54
C ILE A 293 -15.03 -7.04 12.75
N LYS A 294 -15.84 -6.01 12.54
CA LYS A 294 -16.49 -5.32 13.63
C LYS A 294 -17.67 -6.13 14.14
N THR A 295 -17.62 -6.48 15.41
CA THR A 295 -18.73 -7.10 16.14
C THR A 295 -19.73 -6.04 16.57
#